data_AF-A0A968RK50-F1
#
_entry.id   AF-A0A968RK50-F1
#
_cell.length_a   1.000
_cell.length_b   1.000
_cell.length_c   1.000
_cell.angle_alpha   90.00
_cell.angle_beta   90.00
_cell.angle_gamma   90.00
#
_symmetry.space_group_name_H-M   'P 1'
#
loop_
_entity.id
_entity.type
_entity.pdbx_description
1 polymer ?
#
loop_
_entity_poly.entity_id
_entity_poly.type
_entity_poly.pdbx_seq_one_letter_code
_entity_poly.pdbx_strand_id
1 'polypeptide(L)'
;MATITTPKKSVAVNPLKQSQPLGAALAFLGLKGMMPLFHGSQGCTAFAKVMLVRHFREAIPLSTTAMSEVSTILGGEDNVEQAILTLAEKSKPSIIGLCTTALTETRGEDMEGILRTIRKRHPELHDLPIVFVSTPDYKGALQDGFAAAVESIVKELPRVGETRANQITLLVSAAFAPGDVQEIKEIIEA
;
A
#
# COMPACT_ATOMS: atom_id res chain seq x y z
N MET A 1 -26.49 -20.90 10.17
CA MET A 1 -26.62 -19.50 10.61
C MET A 1 -25.42 -19.17 11.48
N ALA A 2 -24.67 -18.12 11.18
CA ALA A 2 -23.58 -17.66 12.04
C ALA A 2 -24.16 -16.84 13.20
N THR A 3 -23.82 -17.19 14.45
CA THR A 3 -24.18 -16.40 15.63
C THR A 3 -23.17 -15.26 15.77
N ILE A 4 -23.60 -14.02 15.57
CA ILE A 4 -22.74 -12.85 15.76
C ILE A 4 -22.66 -12.54 17.26
N THR A 5 -21.49 -12.73 17.84
CA THR A 5 -21.20 -12.38 19.24
C THR A 5 -20.39 -11.09 19.28
N THR A 6 -20.97 -10.03 19.83
CA THR A 6 -20.27 -8.75 20.00
C THR A 6 -19.60 -8.73 21.39
N PRO A 7 -18.26 -8.77 21.49
CA PRO A 7 -17.58 -8.75 22.78
C PRO A 7 -17.81 -7.41 23.49
N LYS A 8 -18.23 -7.45 24.76
CA LYS A 8 -18.44 -6.26 25.62
C LYS A 8 -17.16 -5.79 26.35
N LYS A 9 -16.06 -6.49 26.17
CA LYS A 9 -14.78 -6.22 26.83
C LYS A 9 -13.83 -5.45 25.91
N SER A 10 -13.02 -4.55 26.46
CA SER A 10 -12.06 -3.73 25.68
C SER A 10 -10.90 -4.53 25.08
N VAL A 11 -10.71 -5.79 25.49
CA VAL A 11 -9.63 -6.65 25.01
C VAL A 11 -10.05 -7.42 23.75
N ALA A 12 -9.24 -7.29 22.70
CA ALA A 12 -9.32 -8.16 21.54
C ALA A 12 -8.63 -9.50 21.84
N VAL A 13 -9.34 -10.61 21.65
CA VAL A 13 -8.82 -11.97 21.79
C VAL A 13 -8.95 -12.65 20.44
N ASN A 14 -7.85 -13.15 19.89
CA ASN A 14 -7.78 -13.77 18.55
C ASN A 14 -8.47 -12.89 17.48
N PRO A 15 -7.97 -11.67 17.25
CA PRO A 15 -8.61 -10.73 16.33
C PRO A 15 -8.71 -11.31 14.91
N LEU A 16 -9.87 -11.16 14.29
CA LEU A 16 -10.14 -11.57 12.90
C LEU A 16 -9.89 -10.43 11.89
N LYS A 17 -9.13 -9.41 12.29
CA LYS A 17 -8.77 -8.28 11.42
C LYS A 17 -7.26 -8.16 11.29
N GLN A 18 -6.83 -7.77 10.10
CA GLN A 18 -5.46 -7.36 9.81
C GLN A 18 -5.46 -5.88 9.45
N SER A 19 -4.30 -5.22 9.49
CA SER A 19 -4.24 -3.76 9.34
C SER A 19 -4.39 -3.29 7.90
N GLN A 20 -4.78 -2.02 7.72
CA GLN A 20 -4.95 -1.41 6.41
C GLN A 20 -3.67 -1.39 5.53
N PRO A 21 -2.47 -1.02 6.02
CA PRO A 21 -1.30 -0.93 5.15
C PRO A 21 -0.93 -2.29 4.55
N LEU A 22 -1.20 -3.40 5.25
CA LEU A 22 -1.06 -4.75 4.69
C LEU A 22 -1.95 -4.97 3.46
N GLY A 23 -3.21 -4.52 3.52
CA GLY A 23 -4.14 -4.59 2.40
C GLY A 23 -3.75 -3.68 1.24
N ALA A 24 -3.31 -2.45 1.54
CA ALA A 24 -2.83 -1.54 0.52
C ALA A 24 -1.57 -2.09 -0.18
N ALA A 25 -0.62 -2.66 0.57
CA ALA A 25 0.53 -3.34 0.01
C ALA A 25 0.12 -4.50 -0.90
N LEU A 26 -0.89 -5.29 -0.51
CA LEU A 26 -1.39 -6.39 -1.35
C LEU A 26 -1.96 -5.88 -2.67
N ALA A 27 -2.72 -4.78 -2.67
CA ALA A 27 -3.20 -4.15 -3.90
C ALA A 27 -2.04 -3.66 -4.77
N PHE A 28 -1.05 -3.01 -4.16
CA PHE A 28 0.14 -2.52 -4.85
C PHE A 28 0.98 -3.63 -5.49
N LEU A 29 1.13 -4.77 -4.82
CA LEU A 29 1.82 -5.94 -5.35
C LEU A 29 1.13 -6.55 -6.59
N GLY A 30 -0.13 -6.22 -6.84
CA GLY A 30 -0.86 -6.60 -8.05
C GLY A 30 -0.43 -5.82 -9.31
N LEU A 31 0.30 -4.72 -9.18
CA LEU A 31 0.80 -3.93 -10.31
C LEU A 31 2.25 -4.28 -10.67
N LYS A 32 2.48 -4.57 -11.95
CA LYS A 32 3.81 -4.86 -12.48
C LYS A 32 4.75 -3.67 -12.28
N GLY A 33 5.91 -3.94 -11.68
CA GLY A 33 6.96 -2.94 -11.47
C GLY A 33 6.68 -1.97 -10.31
N MET A 34 5.64 -2.21 -9.52
CA MET A 34 5.34 -1.42 -8.34
C MET A 34 6.15 -1.89 -7.13
N MET A 35 6.75 -0.93 -6.41
CA MET A 35 7.42 -1.16 -5.12
C MET A 35 6.59 -0.54 -4.00
N PRO A 36 5.95 -1.34 -3.13
CA PRO A 36 5.26 -0.79 -1.97
C PRO A 36 6.26 -0.36 -0.88
N LEU A 37 6.02 0.81 -0.31
CA LEU A 37 6.84 1.51 0.68
C LEU A 37 5.96 1.91 1.86
N PHE A 38 6.27 1.40 3.05
CA PHE A 38 5.61 1.84 4.28
C PHE A 38 6.36 2.99 4.92
N HIS A 39 5.65 4.08 5.12
CA HIS A 39 6.10 5.21 5.89
C HIS A 39 5.82 5.00 7.38
N GLY A 40 6.86 4.61 8.12
CA GLY A 40 6.77 4.31 9.54
C GLY A 40 7.98 3.55 10.06
N SER A 41 7.83 2.89 11.20
CA SER A 41 8.89 2.05 11.78
C SER A 41 9.09 0.77 10.96
N GLN A 42 10.29 0.21 11.01
CA GLN A 42 10.65 -0.99 10.25
C GLN A 42 9.81 -2.22 10.64
N GLY A 43 9.28 -2.25 11.88
CA GLY A 43 8.51 -3.37 12.42
C GLY A 43 7.23 -3.65 11.63
N CYS A 44 6.48 -2.60 11.27
CA CYS A 44 5.24 -2.74 10.48
C CYS A 44 5.51 -3.48 9.15
N THR A 45 6.57 -3.08 8.45
CA THR A 45 6.99 -3.67 7.17
C THR A 45 7.46 -5.10 7.35
N ALA A 46 8.27 -5.39 8.38
CA ALA A 46 8.76 -6.74 8.65
C ALA A 46 7.60 -7.71 8.94
N PHE A 47 6.62 -7.29 9.76
CA PHE A 47 5.44 -8.11 10.05
C PHE A 47 4.57 -8.34 8.81
N ALA A 48 4.27 -7.30 8.03
CA ALA A 48 3.51 -7.44 6.80
C ALA A 48 4.20 -8.40 5.82
N LYS A 49 5.52 -8.27 5.67
CA LYS A 49 6.32 -9.17 4.84
C LYS A 49 6.24 -10.62 5.33
N VAL A 50 6.43 -10.88 6.63
CA VAL A 50 6.32 -12.24 7.20
C VAL A 50 4.94 -12.83 6.96
N MET A 51 3.87 -12.05 7.13
CA MET A 51 2.50 -12.51 6.89
C MET A 51 2.28 -12.93 5.43
N LEU A 52 2.66 -12.09 4.48
CA LEU A 52 2.49 -12.38 3.05
C LEU A 52 3.40 -13.53 2.58
N VAL A 53 4.67 -13.55 3.01
CA VAL A 53 5.60 -14.64 2.67
C VAL A 53 5.11 -15.97 3.22
N ARG A 54 4.57 -16.03 4.44
CA ARG A 54 4.03 -17.27 5.00
C ARG A 54 2.76 -17.74 4.27
N HIS A 55 1.93 -16.81 3.82
CA HIS A 55 0.70 -17.11 3.10
C HIS A 55 0.97 -17.60 1.68
N PHE A 56 1.72 -16.82 0.89
CA PHE A 56 2.00 -17.10 -0.52
C PHE A 56 3.18 -18.04 -0.74
N ARG A 57 4.04 -18.24 0.27
CA ARG A 57 5.30 -19.00 0.19
C ARG A 57 6.28 -18.49 -0.87
N GLU A 58 6.22 -17.20 -1.14
CA GLU A 58 7.02 -16.51 -2.15
C GLU A 58 7.79 -15.33 -1.55
N ALA A 59 8.81 -14.85 -2.27
CA ALA A 59 9.56 -13.66 -1.88
C ALA A 59 8.73 -12.40 -2.16
N ILE A 60 8.34 -11.69 -1.10
CA ILE A 60 7.49 -10.49 -1.21
C ILE A 60 8.35 -9.20 -1.13
N PRO A 61 8.37 -8.36 -2.18
CA PRO A 61 9.05 -7.08 -2.14
C PRO A 61 8.23 -6.07 -1.32
N LEU A 62 8.84 -5.53 -0.26
CA LEU A 62 8.22 -4.50 0.58
C LEU A 62 9.31 -3.66 1.23
N SER A 63 9.17 -2.35 1.17
CA SER A 63 10.17 -1.38 1.64
C SER A 63 9.65 -0.54 2.81
N THR A 64 10.55 0.14 3.51
CA THR A 64 10.24 0.97 4.69
C THR A 64 11.03 2.26 4.69
N THR A 65 10.45 3.33 5.21
CA THR A 65 11.18 4.58 5.50
C THR A 65 12.01 4.50 6.78
N ALA A 66 11.85 3.42 7.56
CA ALA A 66 12.66 3.14 8.75
C ALA A 66 12.69 4.30 9.76
N MET A 67 11.53 4.80 10.17
CA MET A 67 11.47 5.85 11.19
C MET A 67 11.97 5.35 12.55
N SER A 68 12.71 6.22 13.24
CA SER A 68 13.19 6.04 14.60
C SER A 68 12.39 6.91 15.57
N GLU A 69 12.68 6.79 16.85
CA GLU A 69 12.14 7.67 17.89
C GLU A 69 12.50 9.13 17.61
N VAL A 70 13.70 9.38 17.09
CA VAL A 70 14.18 10.73 16.75
C VAL A 70 13.36 11.32 15.60
N SER A 71 13.18 10.58 14.49
CA SER A 71 12.37 11.09 13.37
C SER A 71 10.88 11.12 13.68
N THR A 72 10.42 10.36 14.67
CA THR A 72 9.06 10.53 15.21
C THR A 72 8.87 11.90 15.87
N ILE A 73 9.93 12.46 16.49
CA ILE A 73 9.91 13.81 17.08
C ILE A 73 10.08 14.87 16.00
N LEU A 74 11.11 14.73 15.16
CA LEU A 74 11.54 15.77 14.23
C LEU A 74 10.71 15.81 12.93
N GLY A 75 10.18 14.67 12.49
CA GLY A 75 9.48 14.52 11.21
C GLY A 75 10.08 13.44 10.34
N GLY A 76 9.22 12.80 9.56
CA GLY A 76 9.57 11.71 8.65
C GLY A 76 9.93 12.14 7.23
N GLU A 77 9.94 13.45 6.92
CA GLU A 77 10.20 13.95 5.56
C GLU A 77 11.53 13.42 4.99
N ASP A 78 12.63 13.59 5.73
CA ASP A 78 13.95 13.10 5.32
C ASP A 78 13.96 11.58 5.14
N ASN A 79 13.22 10.84 5.99
CA ASN A 79 13.09 9.40 5.87
C ASN A 79 12.37 8.99 4.58
N VAL A 80 11.30 9.70 4.20
CA VAL A 80 10.54 9.46 2.96
C VAL A 80 11.42 9.75 1.75
N GLU A 81 12.09 10.91 1.75
CA GLU A 81 12.98 11.33 0.66
C GLU A 81 14.11 10.32 0.44
N GLN A 82 14.85 9.99 1.50
CA GLN A 82 15.95 9.03 1.41
C GLN A 82 15.49 7.64 0.96
N ALA A 83 14.32 7.19 1.43
CA ALA A 83 13.76 5.92 0.99
C ALA A 83 13.40 5.92 -0.51
N ILE A 84 12.75 6.97 -0.99
CA ILE A 84 12.38 7.10 -2.41
C ILE A 84 13.62 7.12 -3.30
N LEU A 85 14.63 7.93 -2.96
CA LEU A 85 15.88 8.01 -3.71
C LEU A 85 16.61 6.67 -3.74
N THR A 86 16.68 6.00 -2.59
CA THR A 86 17.30 4.66 -2.49
C THR A 86 16.58 3.65 -3.38
N LEU A 87 15.25 3.67 -3.41
CA LEU A 87 14.47 2.77 -4.27
C LEU A 87 14.67 3.08 -5.75
N ALA A 88 14.65 4.36 -6.12
CA ALA A 88 14.89 4.81 -7.48
C ALA A 88 16.27 4.37 -8.00
N GLU A 89 17.31 4.44 -7.16
CA GLU A 89 18.66 4.03 -7.54
C GLU A 89 18.83 2.52 -7.59
N LYS A 90 18.44 1.80 -6.52
CA LYS A 90 18.78 0.39 -6.32
C LYS A 90 17.81 -0.58 -6.96
N SER A 91 16.51 -0.30 -6.82
CA SER A 91 15.44 -1.19 -7.28
C SER A 91 14.84 -0.76 -8.62
N LYS A 92 15.02 0.51 -9.00
CA LYS A 92 14.51 1.10 -10.26
C LYS A 92 13.06 0.71 -10.54
N PRO A 93 12.13 0.90 -9.56
CA PRO A 93 10.75 0.54 -9.78
C PRO A 93 10.11 1.42 -10.84
N SER A 94 9.09 0.91 -11.52
CA SER A 94 8.28 1.71 -12.45
C SER A 94 7.29 2.59 -11.70
N ILE A 95 6.84 2.18 -10.51
CA ILE A 95 5.89 2.90 -9.66
C ILE A 95 6.26 2.66 -8.19
N ILE A 96 6.12 3.67 -7.33
CA ILE A 96 6.19 3.50 -5.87
C ILE A 96 4.78 3.62 -5.30
N GLY A 97 4.38 2.67 -4.45
CA GLY A 97 3.14 2.75 -3.68
C GLY A 97 3.45 3.10 -2.23
N LEU A 98 3.15 4.32 -1.80
CA LEU A 98 3.47 4.83 -0.46
C LEU A 98 2.27 4.71 0.47
N CYS A 99 2.40 3.92 1.54
CA CYS A 99 1.38 3.76 2.58
C CYS A 99 1.88 4.36 3.90
N THR A 100 1.03 5.08 4.63
CA THR A 100 1.31 5.45 6.02
C THR A 100 1.03 4.29 6.99
N THR A 101 1.58 4.37 8.20
CA THR A 101 1.31 3.42 9.28
C THR A 101 0.68 4.16 10.46
N ALA A 102 0.25 3.45 11.52
CA ALA A 102 -0.28 4.11 12.70
C ALA A 102 0.66 5.17 13.29
N LEU A 103 1.98 4.98 13.21
CA LEU A 103 2.97 5.95 13.71
C LEU A 103 2.79 7.31 13.02
N THR A 104 2.84 7.31 11.69
CA THR A 104 2.86 8.52 10.85
C THR A 104 1.48 9.16 10.76
N GLU A 105 0.42 8.35 10.77
CA GLU A 105 -0.96 8.80 10.88
C GLU A 105 -1.24 9.48 12.24
N THR A 106 -0.70 8.94 13.34
CA THR A 106 -0.88 9.56 14.67
C THR A 106 -0.13 10.87 14.78
N ARG A 107 1.04 10.97 14.15
CA ARG A 107 1.79 12.23 14.06
C ARG A 107 1.08 13.26 13.18
N GLY A 108 0.33 12.81 12.18
CA GLY A 108 -0.45 13.67 11.29
C GLY A 108 0.41 14.40 10.25
N GLU A 109 1.34 13.68 9.62
CA GLU A 109 2.22 14.28 8.60
C GLU A 109 1.47 14.65 7.31
N ASP A 110 1.74 15.83 6.78
CA ASP A 110 1.23 16.26 5.46
C ASP A 110 2.03 15.57 4.34
N MET A 111 1.66 14.33 4.05
CA MET A 111 2.34 13.50 3.05
C MET A 111 2.28 14.09 1.64
N GLU A 112 1.18 14.74 1.28
CA GLU A 112 1.09 15.40 -0.03
C GLU A 112 2.04 16.60 -0.11
N GLY A 113 2.12 17.40 0.96
CA GLY A 113 3.08 18.50 1.08
C GLY A 113 4.51 18.01 0.98
N ILE A 114 4.86 16.95 1.72
CA ILE A 114 6.16 16.30 1.70
C ILE A 114 6.51 15.83 0.28
N LEU A 115 5.63 15.09 -0.38
CA LEU A 115 5.87 14.60 -1.75
C LEU A 115 6.03 15.75 -2.77
N ARG A 116 5.27 16.84 -2.63
CA ARG A 116 5.43 18.05 -3.45
C ARG A 116 6.80 18.69 -3.23
N THR A 117 7.29 18.77 -2.00
CA THR A 117 8.61 19.33 -1.67
C THR A 117 9.73 18.46 -2.23
N ILE A 118 9.65 17.13 -2.05
CA ILE A 118 10.62 16.17 -2.58
C ILE A 118 10.72 16.31 -4.11
N ARG A 119 9.58 16.34 -4.83
CA ARG A 119 9.58 16.52 -6.29
C ARG A 119 10.16 17.86 -6.77
N LYS A 120 10.11 18.91 -5.94
CA LYS A 120 10.77 20.19 -6.25
C LYS A 120 12.29 20.10 -6.06
N ARG A 121 12.75 19.39 -5.03
CA ARG A 121 14.19 19.17 -4.77
C ARG A 121 14.83 18.20 -5.76
N HIS A 122 14.05 17.22 -6.26
CA HIS A 122 14.50 16.13 -7.11
C HIS A 122 13.71 16.05 -8.44
N PRO A 123 14.04 16.91 -9.42
CA PRO A 123 13.41 16.89 -10.75
C PRO A 123 13.48 15.53 -11.46
N GLU A 124 14.52 14.74 -11.19
CA GLU A 124 14.70 13.38 -11.71
C GLU A 124 13.59 12.39 -11.32
N LEU A 125 12.81 12.70 -10.28
CA LEU A 125 11.69 11.87 -9.82
C LEU A 125 10.36 12.22 -10.52
N HIS A 126 10.33 13.21 -11.43
CA HIS A 126 9.07 13.67 -12.05
C HIS A 126 8.36 12.57 -12.82
N ASP A 127 9.12 11.72 -13.50
CA ASP A 127 8.59 10.62 -14.31
C ASP A 127 8.28 9.36 -13.48
N LEU A 128 8.69 9.30 -12.22
CA LEU A 128 8.39 8.18 -11.31
C LEU A 128 7.05 8.44 -10.60
N PRO A 129 5.98 7.68 -10.93
CA PRO A 129 4.71 7.82 -10.24
C PRO A 129 4.84 7.32 -8.80
N ILE A 130 4.35 8.11 -7.86
CA ILE A 130 4.30 7.77 -6.43
C ILE A 130 2.83 7.84 -6.03
N VAL A 131 2.20 6.69 -5.86
CA VAL A 131 0.80 6.58 -5.45
C VAL A 131 0.74 6.60 -3.94
N PHE A 132 0.10 7.61 -3.36
CA PHE A 132 -0.01 7.77 -1.92
C PHE A 132 -1.35 7.28 -1.39
N VAL A 133 -1.34 6.55 -0.28
CA VAL A 133 -2.54 6.09 0.42
C VAL A 133 -2.37 6.28 1.92
N SER A 134 -3.33 6.97 2.54
CA SER A 134 -3.45 7.03 4.00
C SER A 134 -4.04 5.72 4.52
N THR A 135 -3.30 5.00 5.36
CA THR A 135 -3.69 3.69 5.90
C THR A 135 -3.47 3.57 7.42
N PRO A 136 -4.27 4.24 8.25
CA PRO A 136 -4.17 4.13 9.70
C PRO A 136 -4.54 2.73 10.21
N ASP A 137 -3.63 2.07 10.93
CA ASP A 137 -3.84 0.70 11.45
C ASP A 137 -5.00 0.61 12.45
N TYR A 138 -5.38 1.73 13.08
CA TYR A 138 -6.46 1.80 14.05
C TYR A 138 -7.86 1.96 13.43
N LYS A 139 -7.96 2.20 12.12
CA LYS A 139 -9.24 2.32 11.39
C LYS A 139 -9.44 1.08 10.51
N GLY A 140 -10.68 0.62 10.36
CA GLY A 140 -11.02 -0.46 9.42
C GLY A 140 -10.17 -1.73 9.59
N ALA A 141 -9.88 -2.38 8.46
CA ALA A 141 -9.10 -3.59 8.33
C ALA A 141 -8.45 -3.70 6.93
N LEU A 142 -7.82 -4.84 6.66
CA LEU A 142 -7.11 -5.15 5.41
C LEU A 142 -7.91 -4.82 4.14
N GLN A 143 -9.19 -5.22 4.07
CA GLN A 143 -10.00 -4.94 2.89
C GLN A 143 -10.21 -3.45 2.63
N ASP A 144 -10.25 -2.63 3.68
CA ASP A 144 -10.42 -1.18 3.56
C ASP A 144 -9.15 -0.54 3.01
N GLY A 145 -7.99 -0.97 3.49
CA GLY A 145 -6.70 -0.52 2.95
C GLY A 145 -6.49 -0.96 1.50
N PHE A 146 -6.92 -2.17 1.15
CA PHE A 146 -6.89 -2.65 -0.23
C PHE A 146 -7.77 -1.78 -1.14
N ALA A 147 -9.01 -1.51 -0.73
CA ALA A 147 -9.94 -0.68 -1.50
C ALA A 147 -9.42 0.75 -1.66
N ALA A 148 -8.89 1.36 -0.59
CA ALA A 148 -8.29 2.71 -0.64
C ALA A 148 -7.08 2.78 -1.58
N ALA A 149 -6.27 1.72 -1.63
CA ALA A 149 -5.16 1.64 -2.57
C ALA A 149 -5.64 1.52 -4.03
N VAL A 150 -6.62 0.67 -4.31
CA VAL A 150 -7.23 0.56 -5.64
C VAL A 150 -7.83 1.89 -6.08
N GLU A 151 -8.54 2.59 -5.19
CA GLU A 151 -9.09 3.92 -5.48
C GLU A 151 -7.98 4.91 -5.86
N SER A 152 -6.89 4.95 -5.09
CA SER A 152 -5.75 5.85 -5.35
C SER A 152 -5.03 5.50 -6.66
N ILE A 153 -4.85 4.21 -6.94
CA ILE A 153 -4.32 3.72 -8.22
C ILE A 153 -5.17 4.23 -9.39
N VAL A 154 -6.48 4.04 -9.33
CA VAL A 154 -7.41 4.43 -10.41
C VAL A 154 -7.50 5.94 -10.57
N LYS A 155 -7.32 6.70 -9.48
CA LYS A 155 -7.34 8.16 -9.51
C LYS A 155 -6.06 8.75 -10.10
N GLU A 156 -4.89 8.15 -9.85
CA GLU A 156 -3.61 8.79 -10.12
C GLU A 156 -2.86 8.26 -11.35
N LEU A 157 -2.97 6.95 -11.66
CA LEU A 157 -2.16 6.34 -12.71
C LEU A 157 -2.77 6.44 -14.13
N PRO A 158 -4.09 6.22 -14.33
CA PRO A 158 -4.68 6.28 -15.65
C PRO A 158 -4.56 7.68 -16.27
N ARG A 159 -4.29 7.72 -17.57
CA ARG A 159 -4.40 8.93 -18.39
C ARG A 159 -5.70 8.84 -19.18
N VAL A 160 -6.32 10.00 -19.42
CA VAL A 160 -7.50 10.07 -20.30
C VAL A 160 -7.10 9.53 -21.68
N GLY A 161 -7.87 8.57 -22.16
CA GLY A 161 -7.68 7.93 -23.46
C GLY A 161 -9.03 7.58 -24.08
N GLU A 162 -8.98 6.96 -25.25
CA GLU A 162 -10.19 6.55 -25.97
C GLU A 162 -10.87 5.35 -25.31
N THR A 163 -12.20 5.35 -25.31
CA THR A 163 -12.98 4.18 -24.90
C THR A 163 -12.80 3.06 -25.91
N ARG A 164 -12.33 1.91 -25.46
CA ARG A 164 -12.18 0.71 -26.27
C ARG A 164 -13.41 -0.17 -26.10
N ALA A 165 -14.19 -0.35 -27.17
CA ALA A 165 -15.47 -1.06 -27.13
C ALA A 165 -15.36 -2.52 -26.65
N ASN A 166 -14.23 -3.18 -26.91
CA ASN A 166 -13.99 -4.59 -26.58
C ASN A 166 -13.07 -4.77 -25.35
N GLN A 167 -13.05 -3.80 -24.43
CA GLN A 167 -12.24 -3.87 -23.22
C GLN A 167 -13.10 -3.58 -21.99
N ILE A 168 -13.04 -4.46 -20.99
CA ILE A 168 -13.71 -4.30 -19.71
C ILE A 168 -12.64 -4.20 -18.61
N THR A 169 -12.79 -3.21 -17.73
CA THR A 169 -11.96 -3.10 -16.52
C THR A 169 -12.68 -3.76 -15.36
N LEU A 170 -12.05 -4.76 -14.76
CA LEU A 170 -12.52 -5.37 -13.52
C LEU A 170 -11.78 -4.79 -12.32
N LEU A 171 -12.55 -4.37 -11.32
CA LEU A 171 -12.02 -4.05 -10.00
C LEU A 171 -12.20 -5.27 -9.11
N VAL A 172 -11.09 -5.89 -8.73
CA VAL A 172 -11.08 -7.05 -7.82
C VAL A 172 -11.00 -6.59 -6.37
N SER A 173 -11.34 -7.49 -5.44
CA SER A 173 -11.23 -7.24 -4.00
C SER A 173 -10.08 -8.04 -3.38
N ALA A 174 -9.72 -7.71 -2.14
CA ALA A 174 -8.72 -8.45 -1.37
C ALA A 174 -9.08 -9.94 -1.13
N ALA A 175 -10.32 -10.34 -1.38
CA ALA A 175 -10.77 -11.71 -1.17
C ALA A 175 -10.37 -12.66 -2.32
N PHE A 176 -9.94 -12.12 -3.47
CA PHE A 176 -9.63 -12.93 -4.64
C PHE A 176 -8.22 -13.50 -4.53
N ALA A 177 -8.12 -14.82 -4.67
CA ALA A 177 -6.84 -15.48 -4.85
C ALA A 177 -6.33 -15.29 -6.30
N PRO A 178 -5.03 -15.50 -6.56
CA PRO A 178 -4.49 -15.50 -7.92
C PRO A 178 -5.25 -16.44 -8.88
N GLY A 179 -5.72 -17.59 -8.37
CA GLY A 179 -6.54 -18.53 -9.14
C GLY A 179 -7.90 -17.96 -9.52
N ASP A 180 -8.57 -17.24 -8.63
CA ASP A 180 -9.86 -16.58 -8.92
C ASP A 180 -9.68 -15.50 -10.00
N VAL A 181 -8.60 -14.72 -9.91
CA VAL A 181 -8.28 -13.70 -10.91
C VAL A 181 -7.99 -14.33 -12.27
N GLN A 182 -7.27 -15.45 -12.30
CA GLN A 182 -6.96 -16.18 -13.52
C GLN A 182 -8.23 -16.76 -14.16
N GLU A 183 -9.09 -17.43 -13.39
CA GLU A 183 -10.35 -17.99 -13.86
C GLU A 183 -11.26 -16.92 -14.47
N ILE A 184 -11.41 -15.79 -13.78
CA ILE A 184 -12.25 -14.68 -14.26
C ILE A 184 -11.69 -14.09 -15.55
N LYS A 185 -10.36 -14.00 -15.67
CA LYS A 185 -9.71 -13.57 -16.91
C LYS A 185 -10.02 -14.54 -18.05
N GLU A 186 -9.90 -15.85 -17.83
CA GLU A 186 -10.22 -16.88 -18.84
C GLU A 186 -11.68 -16.83 -19.27
N ILE A 187 -12.63 -16.63 -18.34
CA ILE A 187 -14.05 -16.48 -18.65
C ILE A 187 -14.33 -15.26 -19.53
N ILE A 188 -13.59 -14.16 -19.36
CA ILE A 188 -13.77 -12.93 -20.14
C ILE A 188 -13.12 -13.01 -21.51
N GLU A 189 -12.04 -13.76 -21.64
CA GLU A 189 -11.32 -13.95 -22.91
C GLU A 189 -11.98 -15.00 -23.82
N ALA A 190 -12.82 -15.90 -23.27
CA ALA A 190 -13.57 -16.93 -23.99
C ALA A 190 -14.76 -16.37 -24.80
#